data_AF-A0A109BDR4-F1
#
_entry.id   AF-A0A109BDR4-F1
#
_cell.length_a   1.000
_cell.length_b   1.000
_cell.length_c   1.000
_cell.angle_alpha   90.00
_cell.angle_beta   90.00
_cell.angle_gamma   90.00
#
_symmetry.space_group_name_H-M   'P 1'
#
loop_
_entity.id
_entity.type
_entity.pdbx_description
1 polymer ?
#
loop_
_entity_poly.entity_id
_entity_poly.type
_entity_poly.pdbx_seq_one_letter_code
_entity_poly.pdbx_strand_id
1 'polypeptide(L)'
;MLLRAPMHTTLRIDDLRSRLIEFAHRSVNIMQACINEESTKLFLVMPMLGILGYDYTNPFEVHPEHEADFSGCNKVDLAILRDSSPIVAIECKKVGTDLAEQRGQLRGYFNALITTKLGVLTDGLVYEFFVDSADPNIMDDEPFLTLDLETVSRVGISDEMLDSLKCMTKENYNPDQVAEAAYVRLVKKRLRTLLAREFADPSEDFCRFALRGADVKGVRRDVIEKHYAPMIRTAIHEVTRVTNPAPAAYPSESLALGNEKEIVDSRIVTTERELAVFSHVRRRLAYLVKDEIQFDAIEQVRYKDYIGKMRIFYLREYKGRLFDYIEGSDGFDKYIFPEPVGAVVTNNILDIDAALRAVFISRVKALADDARQSPTMQLIA
;
A
#
# COMPACT_ATOMS: atom_id res chain seq x y z
N MET A 1 -28.44 0.56 51.94
CA MET A 1 -28.11 -0.27 50.76
C MET A 1 -27.69 0.68 49.65
N LEU A 2 -26.40 1.06 49.62
CA LEU A 2 -25.85 1.98 48.63
C LEU A 2 -25.63 1.18 47.33
N LEU A 3 -26.54 1.36 46.37
CA LEU A 3 -26.35 0.90 45.00
C LEU A 3 -25.11 1.60 44.44
N ARG A 4 -24.02 0.85 44.24
CA ARG A 4 -22.87 1.30 43.45
C ARG A 4 -23.37 1.63 42.06
N ALA A 5 -23.17 2.88 41.64
CA ALA A 5 -23.31 3.26 40.24
C ALA A 5 -22.35 2.41 39.38
N PRO A 6 -22.76 2.01 38.15
CA PRO A 6 -21.86 1.31 37.25
C PRO A 6 -20.68 2.22 36.90
N MET A 7 -19.45 1.72 37.08
CA MET A 7 -18.27 2.38 36.53
C MET A 7 -18.39 2.32 35.01
N HIS A 8 -18.64 3.45 34.37
CA HIS A 8 -18.44 3.61 32.93
C HIS A 8 -16.95 3.46 32.65
N THR A 9 -16.52 2.25 32.31
CA THR A 9 -15.17 2.00 31.83
C THR A 9 -15.10 2.53 30.41
N THR A 10 -14.66 3.79 30.24
CA THR A 10 -14.32 4.32 28.93
C THR A 10 -13.25 3.42 28.30
N LEU A 11 -13.59 2.76 27.20
CA LEU A 11 -12.67 1.86 26.49
C LEU A 11 -11.44 2.66 26.04
N ARG A 12 -10.27 2.34 26.57
CA ARG A 12 -9.01 2.99 26.17
C ARG A 12 -8.61 2.50 24.78
N ILE A 13 -7.97 3.36 23.99
CA ILE A 13 -7.60 3.04 22.61
C ILE A 13 -6.62 1.84 22.53
N ASP A 14 -5.69 1.76 23.47
CA ASP A 14 -4.74 0.64 23.57
C ASP A 14 -5.44 -0.67 23.96
N ASP A 15 -6.51 -0.61 24.76
CA ASP A 15 -7.30 -1.77 25.13
C ASP A 15 -8.11 -2.31 23.94
N LEU A 16 -8.74 -1.41 23.15
CA LEU A 16 -9.44 -1.80 21.93
C LEU A 16 -8.51 -2.50 20.93
N ARG A 17 -7.30 -1.97 20.74
CA ARG A 17 -6.28 -2.57 19.85
C ARG A 17 -5.95 -3.99 20.27
N SER A 18 -5.60 -4.20 21.54
CA SER A 18 -5.23 -5.51 22.05
C SER A 18 -6.37 -6.51 21.93
N ARG A 19 -7.60 -6.10 22.29
CA ARG A 19 -8.80 -6.95 22.18
C ARG A 19 -9.10 -7.34 20.73
N LEU A 20 -8.96 -6.42 19.77
CA LEU A 20 -9.16 -6.71 18.35
C LEU A 20 -8.11 -7.68 17.80
N ILE A 21 -6.84 -7.53 18.18
CA ILE A 21 -5.77 -8.44 17.74
C ILE A 21 -5.98 -9.84 18.31
N GLU A 22 -6.25 -9.95 19.61
CA GLU A 22 -6.55 -11.24 20.26
C GLU A 22 -7.77 -11.91 19.62
N PHE A 23 -8.82 -11.12 19.38
CA PHE A 23 -10.02 -11.59 18.71
C PHE A 23 -9.74 -12.06 17.29
N ALA A 24 -8.93 -11.34 16.51
CA ALA A 24 -8.54 -11.75 15.18
C ALA A 24 -7.83 -13.11 15.18
N HIS A 25 -6.84 -13.31 16.06
CA HIS A 25 -6.18 -14.62 16.21
C HIS A 25 -7.16 -15.73 16.58
N ARG A 26 -8.05 -15.50 17.55
CA ARG A 26 -9.07 -16.46 17.94
C ARG A 26 -10.00 -16.79 16.76
N SER A 27 -10.48 -15.78 16.05
CA SER A 27 -11.42 -15.93 14.94
C SER A 27 -10.85 -16.79 13.82
N VAL A 28 -9.60 -16.56 13.42
CA VAL A 28 -8.90 -17.38 12.43
C VAL A 28 -8.75 -18.83 12.91
N ASN A 29 -8.45 -19.06 14.19
CA ASN A 29 -8.29 -20.42 14.73
C ASN A 29 -9.60 -21.20 14.77
N ILE A 30 -10.75 -20.54 14.93
CA ILE A 30 -12.05 -21.21 15.06
C ILE A 30 -12.92 -21.16 13.81
N MET A 31 -12.50 -20.42 12.77
CA MET A 31 -13.31 -20.20 11.56
C MET A 31 -13.77 -21.50 10.89
N GLN A 32 -12.93 -22.54 10.90
CA GLN A 32 -13.25 -23.85 10.30
C GLN A 32 -14.38 -24.59 11.04
N ALA A 33 -14.60 -24.27 12.32
CA ALA A 33 -15.71 -24.82 13.08
C ALA A 33 -17.04 -24.06 12.82
N CYS A 34 -16.98 -22.87 12.22
CA CYS A 34 -18.15 -22.06 11.90
C CYS A 34 -18.74 -22.45 10.53
N ILE A 35 -19.38 -23.63 10.48
CA ILE A 35 -19.81 -24.26 9.22
C ILE A 35 -21.10 -23.68 8.62
N ASN A 36 -21.81 -22.80 9.34
CA ASN A 36 -23.06 -22.17 8.91
C ASN A 36 -23.17 -20.72 9.43
N GLU A 37 -24.19 -20.00 8.96
CA GLU A 37 -24.42 -18.59 9.33
C GLU A 37 -24.68 -18.41 10.82
N GLU A 38 -25.47 -19.29 11.47
CA GLU A 38 -25.73 -19.21 12.91
C GLU A 38 -24.47 -19.34 13.77
N SER A 39 -23.59 -20.29 13.44
CA SER A 39 -22.29 -20.44 14.12
C SER A 39 -21.39 -19.23 13.88
N THR A 40 -21.47 -18.61 12.70
CA THR A 40 -20.74 -17.38 12.37
C THR A 40 -21.24 -16.22 13.23
N LYS A 41 -22.57 -16.03 13.31
CA LYS A 41 -23.22 -15.04 14.16
C LYS A 41 -22.77 -15.19 15.61
N LEU A 42 -22.87 -16.40 16.16
CA LEU A 42 -22.59 -16.67 17.57
C LEU A 42 -21.11 -16.50 17.95
N PHE A 43 -20.19 -17.04 17.16
CA PHE A 43 -18.79 -17.15 17.57
C PHE A 43 -17.86 -16.08 17.02
N LEU A 44 -18.28 -15.39 15.95
CA LEU A 44 -17.49 -14.38 15.26
C LEU A 44 -18.16 -13.00 15.31
N VAL A 45 -19.47 -12.90 15.03
CA VAL A 45 -20.12 -11.57 14.98
C VAL A 45 -20.45 -11.03 16.37
N MET A 46 -21.13 -11.80 17.23
CA MET A 46 -21.53 -11.35 18.57
C MET A 46 -20.34 -10.90 19.43
N PRO A 47 -19.21 -11.64 19.49
CA PRO A 47 -18.05 -11.17 20.25
C PRO A 47 -17.44 -9.87 19.70
N MET A 48 -17.48 -9.65 18.38
CA MET A 48 -17.06 -8.37 17.77
C MET A 48 -17.93 -7.21 18.29
N LEU A 49 -19.24 -7.39 18.37
CA LEU A 49 -20.14 -6.39 18.95
C LEU A 49 -19.77 -6.06 20.40
N GLY A 50 -19.45 -7.09 21.20
CA GLY A 50 -18.95 -6.91 22.56
C GLY A 50 -17.59 -6.19 22.65
N ILE A 51 -16.73 -6.30 21.64
CA ILE A 51 -15.48 -5.54 21.54
C ILE A 51 -15.75 -4.07 21.24
N LEU A 52 -16.72 -3.79 20.37
CA LEU A 52 -17.20 -2.43 20.10
C LEU A 52 -18.02 -1.81 21.24
N GLY A 53 -18.29 -2.59 22.30
CA GLY A 53 -18.94 -2.15 23.52
C GLY A 53 -20.47 -2.29 23.50
N TYR A 54 -21.04 -2.94 22.49
CA TYR A 54 -22.46 -3.24 22.44
C TYR A 54 -22.77 -4.51 23.23
N ASP A 55 -23.82 -4.46 24.04
CA ASP A 55 -24.26 -5.61 24.83
C ASP A 55 -25.11 -6.58 23.99
N TYR A 56 -24.45 -7.56 23.37
CA TYR A 56 -25.10 -8.59 22.57
C TYR A 56 -25.96 -9.58 23.40
N THR A 57 -25.92 -9.49 24.73
CA THR A 57 -26.79 -10.29 25.62
C THR A 57 -28.08 -9.55 25.99
N ASN A 58 -28.16 -8.26 25.68
CA ASN A 58 -29.33 -7.42 25.94
C ASN A 58 -30.18 -7.28 24.65
N PRO A 59 -31.38 -7.90 24.59
CA PRO A 59 -32.23 -7.84 23.40
C PRO A 59 -32.81 -6.46 23.13
N PHE A 60 -32.75 -5.52 24.09
CA PHE A 60 -33.14 -4.13 23.89
C PHE A 60 -32.01 -3.27 23.29
N GLU A 61 -30.81 -3.83 23.16
CA GLU A 61 -29.64 -3.16 22.57
C GLU A 61 -29.19 -3.85 21.29
N VAL A 62 -29.00 -5.17 21.30
CA VAL A 62 -28.71 -5.96 20.10
C VAL A 62 -29.91 -6.87 19.85
N HIS A 63 -30.74 -6.47 18.88
CA HIS A 63 -32.01 -7.11 18.57
C HIS A 63 -31.84 -8.05 17.36
N PRO A 64 -32.06 -9.36 17.51
CA PRO A 64 -31.98 -10.29 16.39
C PRO A 64 -33.20 -10.19 15.46
N GLU A 65 -33.02 -10.55 14.20
CA GLU A 65 -34.11 -10.74 13.22
C GLU A 65 -35.03 -9.50 13.12
N HIS A 66 -34.44 -8.30 13.11
CA HIS A 66 -35.21 -7.06 13.15
C HIS A 66 -35.80 -6.73 11.76
N GLU A 67 -37.10 -6.44 11.72
CA GLU A 67 -37.84 -6.14 10.50
C GLU A 67 -37.99 -4.62 10.30
N ALA A 68 -37.76 -4.13 9.09
CA ALA A 68 -37.94 -2.72 8.71
C ALA A 68 -39.36 -2.39 8.25
N ASP A 69 -40.12 -3.41 7.85
CA ASP A 69 -41.48 -3.26 7.37
C ASP A 69 -42.39 -4.40 7.84
N PHE A 70 -43.71 -4.16 7.77
CA PHE A 70 -44.73 -5.15 8.12
C PHE A 70 -44.82 -6.32 7.14
N SER A 71 -44.12 -6.25 5.99
CA SER A 71 -44.14 -7.33 4.99
C SER A 71 -43.15 -8.45 5.32
N GLY A 72 -42.25 -8.21 6.28
CA GLY A 72 -41.18 -9.14 6.66
C GLY A 72 -40.12 -9.34 5.57
N CYS A 73 -40.18 -8.57 4.47
CA CYS A 73 -39.29 -8.72 3.33
C CYS A 73 -37.95 -8.00 3.52
N ASN A 74 -37.94 -6.93 4.31
CA ASN A 74 -36.73 -6.19 4.67
C ASN A 74 -36.39 -6.49 6.13
N LYS A 75 -35.55 -7.50 6.35
CA LYS A 75 -35.10 -7.94 7.67
C LYS A 75 -33.58 -8.10 7.66
N VAL A 76 -32.95 -7.79 8.79
CA VAL A 76 -31.52 -8.05 9.03
C VAL A 76 -31.32 -9.01 10.19
N ASP A 77 -30.21 -9.71 10.18
CA ASP A 77 -29.85 -10.67 11.23
C ASP A 77 -29.77 -10.03 12.62
N LEU A 78 -29.14 -8.86 12.72
CA LEU A 78 -28.98 -8.13 13.97
C LEU A 78 -29.16 -6.62 13.72
N ALA A 79 -29.84 -5.95 14.65
CA ALA A 79 -29.91 -4.50 14.70
C ALA A 79 -29.41 -4.01 16.05
N ILE A 80 -28.59 -2.94 16.04
CA ILE A 80 -28.26 -2.21 17.26
C ILE A 80 -29.29 -1.11 17.46
N LEU A 81 -29.94 -1.12 18.62
CA LEU A 81 -30.97 -0.17 19.00
C LEU A 81 -30.39 0.92 19.92
N ARG A 82 -30.80 2.16 19.69
CA ARG A 82 -30.63 3.29 20.61
C ARG A 82 -32.00 3.93 20.80
N ASP A 83 -32.44 4.05 22.04
CA ASP A 83 -33.79 4.53 22.38
C ASP A 83 -34.90 3.78 21.62
N SER A 84 -34.78 2.45 21.59
CA SER A 84 -35.68 1.53 20.86
C SER A 84 -35.75 1.71 19.34
N SER A 85 -34.90 2.56 18.76
CA SER A 85 -34.81 2.76 17.31
C SER A 85 -33.54 2.11 16.76
N PRO A 86 -33.61 1.38 15.63
CA PRO A 86 -32.42 0.78 15.02
C PRO A 86 -31.53 1.88 14.45
N ILE A 87 -30.27 1.87 14.87
CA ILE A 87 -29.23 2.81 14.42
C ILE A 87 -28.14 2.13 13.58
N VAL A 88 -27.91 0.84 13.82
CA VAL A 88 -26.98 0.01 13.03
C VAL A 88 -27.70 -1.23 12.55
N ALA A 89 -27.59 -1.52 11.26
CA ALA A 89 -28.07 -2.75 10.64
C ALA A 89 -26.88 -3.68 10.38
N ILE A 90 -26.99 -4.95 10.76
CA ILE A 90 -25.92 -5.94 10.61
C ILE A 90 -26.50 -7.16 9.90
N GLU A 91 -25.97 -7.43 8.72
CA GLU A 91 -26.27 -8.60 7.91
C GLU A 91 -25.09 -9.57 7.95
N CYS A 92 -25.37 -10.82 8.26
CA CYS A 92 -24.38 -11.86 8.44
C CYS A 92 -24.46 -12.87 7.30
N LYS A 93 -23.32 -13.47 6.99
CA LYS A 93 -23.20 -14.60 6.07
C LYS A 93 -22.32 -15.66 6.69
N LYS A 94 -22.36 -16.86 6.14
CA LYS A 94 -21.43 -17.93 6.52
C LYS A 94 -19.99 -17.52 6.18
N VAL A 95 -19.04 -17.86 7.05
CA VAL A 95 -17.58 -17.72 6.80
C VAL A 95 -17.20 -18.16 5.38
N GLY A 96 -16.44 -17.31 4.67
CA GLY A 96 -15.95 -17.56 3.32
C GLY A 96 -16.94 -17.22 2.20
N THR A 97 -18.09 -16.63 2.54
CA THR A 97 -19.04 -16.12 1.53
C THR A 97 -18.49 -14.85 0.89
N ASP A 98 -18.61 -14.73 -0.43
CA ASP A 98 -18.32 -13.48 -1.12
C ASP A 98 -19.39 -12.42 -0.77
N LEU A 99 -18.99 -11.42 0.01
CA LEU A 99 -19.89 -10.39 0.51
C LEU A 99 -20.37 -9.43 -0.58
N ALA A 100 -19.63 -9.26 -1.69
CA ALA A 100 -19.97 -8.28 -2.72
C ALA A 100 -21.35 -8.54 -3.34
N GLU A 101 -21.71 -9.82 -3.52
CA GLU A 101 -22.99 -10.24 -4.09
C GLU A 101 -24.16 -10.23 -3.07
N GLN A 102 -23.85 -10.05 -1.77
CA GLN A 102 -24.81 -10.21 -0.67
C GLN A 102 -25.31 -8.89 -0.07
N ARG A 103 -24.98 -7.75 -0.69
CA ARG A 103 -25.34 -6.40 -0.19
C ARG A 103 -26.83 -6.06 -0.30
N GLY A 104 -27.59 -6.80 -1.11
CA GLY A 104 -28.98 -6.47 -1.44
C GLY A 104 -29.92 -6.39 -0.22
N GLN A 105 -29.83 -7.37 0.68
CA GLN A 105 -30.68 -7.45 1.87
C GLN A 105 -30.39 -6.32 2.86
N LEU A 106 -29.11 -6.10 3.16
CA LEU A 106 -28.67 -4.98 3.99
C LEU A 106 -29.13 -3.63 3.40
N ARG A 107 -28.97 -3.44 2.09
CA ARG A 107 -29.40 -2.21 1.40
C ARG A 107 -30.90 -1.96 1.51
N GLY A 108 -31.71 -3.01 1.31
CA GLY A 108 -33.17 -2.90 1.42
C GLY A 108 -33.60 -2.45 2.81
N TYR A 109 -33.06 -3.08 3.86
CA TYR A 109 -33.33 -2.71 5.24
C TYR A 109 -32.83 -1.30 5.60
N PHE A 110 -31.58 -0.97 5.23
CA PHE A 110 -30.98 0.33 5.51
C PHE A 110 -31.82 1.46 4.90
N ASN A 111 -32.19 1.34 3.63
CA ASN A 111 -32.95 2.38 2.93
C ASN A 111 -34.40 2.50 3.41
N ALA A 112 -34.96 1.44 4.00
CA ALA A 112 -36.33 1.45 4.54
C ALA A 112 -36.44 2.19 5.88
N LEU A 113 -35.36 2.29 6.66
CA LEU A 113 -35.37 2.86 8.02
C LEU A 113 -34.49 4.09 8.13
N ILE A 114 -35.13 5.26 8.23
CA ILE A 114 -34.47 6.57 8.37
C ILE A 114 -33.50 6.65 9.56
N THR A 115 -33.78 5.89 10.63
CA THR A 115 -32.95 5.87 11.85
C THR A 115 -31.66 5.07 11.67
N THR A 116 -31.61 4.15 10.70
CA THR A 116 -30.43 3.33 10.42
C THR A 116 -29.41 4.17 9.67
N LYS A 117 -28.24 4.38 10.30
CA LYS A 117 -27.17 5.25 9.75
C LYS A 117 -25.84 4.54 9.58
N LEU A 118 -25.74 3.28 10.00
CA LEU A 118 -24.59 2.42 9.75
C LEU A 118 -25.06 1.04 9.32
N GLY A 119 -24.55 0.55 8.19
CA GLY A 119 -24.75 -0.81 7.72
C GLY A 119 -23.47 -1.61 7.90
N VAL A 120 -23.58 -2.87 8.31
CA VAL A 120 -22.46 -3.81 8.42
C VAL A 120 -22.83 -5.09 7.69
N LEU A 121 -22.02 -5.49 6.72
CA LEU A 121 -22.13 -6.80 6.07
C LEU A 121 -20.89 -7.62 6.45
N THR A 122 -21.09 -8.85 6.94
CA THR A 122 -19.95 -9.65 7.42
C THR A 122 -20.13 -11.15 7.26
N ASP A 123 -19.04 -11.85 7.03
CA ASP A 123 -18.95 -13.32 7.13
C ASP A 123 -18.27 -13.77 8.44
N GLY A 124 -18.11 -12.86 9.40
CA GLY A 124 -17.42 -13.07 10.67
C GLY A 124 -15.90 -12.85 10.62
N LEU A 125 -15.26 -12.88 9.45
CA LEU A 125 -13.84 -12.56 9.27
C LEU A 125 -13.62 -11.23 8.56
N VAL A 126 -14.45 -10.93 7.57
CA VAL A 126 -14.47 -9.66 6.86
C VAL A 126 -15.70 -8.88 7.30
N TYR A 127 -15.52 -7.61 7.66
CA TYR A 127 -16.58 -6.68 8.02
C TYR A 127 -16.54 -5.49 7.08
N GLU A 128 -17.56 -5.34 6.25
CA GLU A 128 -17.77 -4.20 5.36
C GLU A 128 -18.74 -3.21 6.00
N PHE A 129 -18.32 -1.96 6.17
CA PHE A 129 -19.11 -0.90 6.79
C PHE A 129 -19.61 0.09 5.73
N PHE A 130 -20.89 0.43 5.81
CA PHE A 130 -21.62 1.29 4.88
C PHE A 130 -22.35 2.42 5.62
N VAL A 131 -22.52 3.54 4.95
CA VAL A 131 -23.28 4.72 5.42
C VAL A 131 -24.06 5.32 4.26
N ASP A 132 -24.80 6.39 4.52
CA ASP A 132 -25.46 7.25 3.54
C ASP A 132 -24.68 8.55 3.31
N SER A 133 -23.42 8.45 2.84
CA SER A 133 -22.56 9.63 2.73
C SER A 133 -22.81 10.48 1.48
N ALA A 134 -23.33 9.88 0.41
CA ALA A 134 -23.64 10.59 -0.83
C ALA A 134 -25.07 11.18 -0.82
N ASP A 135 -26.06 10.34 -0.55
CA ASP A 135 -27.48 10.69 -0.60
C ASP A 135 -28.16 10.29 0.72
N PRO A 136 -28.90 11.19 1.40
CA PRO A 136 -29.51 10.89 2.70
C PRO A 136 -30.43 9.67 2.66
N ASN A 137 -30.24 8.74 3.60
CA ASN A 137 -30.98 7.47 3.73
C ASN A 137 -30.85 6.52 2.53
N ILE A 138 -29.84 6.71 1.68
CA ILE A 138 -29.49 5.76 0.63
C ILE A 138 -28.10 5.21 0.96
N MET A 139 -28.03 3.92 1.26
CA MET A 139 -26.77 3.25 1.52
C MET A 139 -25.82 3.37 0.32
N ASP A 140 -24.59 3.78 0.57
CA ASP A 140 -23.53 3.84 -0.45
C ASP A 140 -23.28 2.44 -1.04
N ASP A 141 -23.03 2.36 -2.36
CA ASP A 141 -22.76 1.08 -3.04
C ASP A 141 -21.44 0.42 -2.64
N GLU A 142 -20.49 1.22 -2.14
CA GLU A 142 -19.16 0.79 -1.74
C GLU A 142 -18.97 0.96 -0.23
N PRO A 143 -18.33 0.00 0.45
CA PRO A 143 -18.01 0.17 1.86
C PRO A 143 -16.93 1.25 2.02
N PHE A 144 -17.10 2.11 3.02
CA PHE A 144 -16.10 3.12 3.36
C PHE A 144 -14.95 2.48 4.17
N LEU A 145 -15.23 1.42 4.92
CA LEU A 145 -14.24 0.67 5.69
C LEU A 145 -14.44 -0.84 5.49
N THR A 146 -13.34 -1.57 5.36
CA THR A 146 -13.33 -3.04 5.36
C THR A 146 -12.30 -3.51 6.39
N LEU A 147 -12.74 -4.25 7.40
CA LEU A 147 -11.87 -4.88 8.39
C LEU A 147 -11.75 -6.36 8.05
N ASP A 148 -10.53 -6.84 7.85
CA ASP A 148 -10.22 -8.25 7.59
C ASP A 148 -9.41 -8.82 8.77
N LEU A 149 -10.02 -9.73 9.51
CA LEU A 149 -9.42 -10.36 10.68
C LEU A 149 -8.25 -11.29 10.35
N GLU A 150 -8.20 -11.91 9.17
CA GLU A 150 -7.02 -12.68 8.75
C GLU A 150 -5.82 -11.75 8.57
N THR A 151 -6.05 -10.60 7.92
CA THR A 151 -5.01 -9.58 7.78
C THR A 151 -4.58 -9.06 9.15
N VAL A 152 -5.53 -8.71 10.03
CA VAL A 152 -5.22 -8.24 11.40
C VAL A 152 -4.44 -9.28 12.19
N SER A 153 -4.77 -10.56 12.07
CA SER A 153 -4.06 -11.64 12.78
C SER A 153 -2.59 -11.78 12.36
N ARG A 154 -2.23 -11.37 11.14
CA ARG A 154 -0.85 -11.52 10.61
C ARG A 154 0.00 -10.28 10.84
N VAL A 155 -0.56 -9.09 10.62
CA VAL A 155 0.21 -7.83 10.62
C VAL A 155 -0.23 -6.83 11.67
N GLY A 156 -1.23 -7.18 12.48
CA GLY A 156 -1.85 -6.28 13.44
C GLY A 156 -2.81 -5.29 12.79
N ILE A 157 -3.21 -4.28 13.55
CA ILE A 157 -4.14 -3.23 13.13
C ILE A 157 -3.41 -1.89 12.97
N SER A 158 -3.67 -1.16 11.89
CA SER A 158 -3.11 0.18 11.71
C SER A 158 -3.84 1.23 12.57
N ASP A 159 -3.16 2.34 12.87
CA ASP A 159 -3.76 3.45 13.63
C ASP A 159 -4.98 4.02 12.91
N GLU A 160 -4.92 4.19 11.60
CA GLU A 160 -6.05 4.68 10.78
C GLU A 160 -7.29 3.76 10.86
N MET A 161 -7.08 2.45 10.86
CA MET A 161 -8.16 1.47 11.03
C MET A 161 -8.73 1.53 12.45
N LEU A 162 -7.86 1.61 13.45
CA LEU A 162 -8.26 1.67 14.86
C LEU A 162 -9.09 2.93 15.16
N ASP A 163 -8.66 4.09 14.64
CA ASP A 163 -9.39 5.36 14.79
C ASP A 163 -10.77 5.29 14.14
N SER A 164 -10.86 4.66 12.97
CA SER A 164 -12.14 4.44 12.28
C SER A 164 -13.08 3.54 13.10
N LEU A 165 -12.56 2.41 13.62
CA LEU A 165 -13.33 1.50 14.49
C LEU A 165 -13.75 2.16 15.80
N LYS A 166 -12.92 3.04 16.36
CA LYS A 166 -13.24 3.77 17.58
C LYS A 166 -14.51 4.60 17.41
N CYS A 167 -14.70 5.28 16.28
CA CYS A 167 -15.92 6.04 15.99
C CYS A 167 -17.18 5.16 15.87
N MET A 168 -17.03 3.84 15.74
CA MET A 168 -18.15 2.88 15.68
C MET A 168 -18.41 2.18 17.02
N THR A 169 -17.59 2.43 18.04
CA THR A 169 -17.85 1.95 19.40
C THR A 169 -19.07 2.64 20.01
N LYS A 170 -19.80 1.92 20.86
CA LYS A 170 -21.03 2.41 21.51
C LYS A 170 -20.92 3.83 22.07
N GLU A 171 -19.84 4.08 22.81
CA GLU A 171 -19.59 5.35 23.51
C GLU A 171 -19.25 6.52 22.57
N ASN A 172 -18.69 6.25 21.40
CA ASN A 172 -18.23 7.29 20.46
C ASN A 172 -19.12 7.39 19.20
N TYR A 173 -20.09 6.50 19.03
CA TYR A 173 -20.90 6.44 17.82
C TYR A 173 -21.80 7.66 17.65
N ASN A 174 -21.45 8.47 16.65
CA ASN A 174 -22.22 9.59 16.13
C ASN A 174 -22.40 9.41 14.60
N PRO A 175 -23.64 9.29 14.11
CA PRO A 175 -23.90 8.98 12.70
C PRO A 175 -23.39 10.07 11.74
N ASP A 176 -23.55 11.34 12.09
CA ASP A 176 -23.13 12.46 11.23
C ASP A 176 -21.60 12.50 11.07
N GLN A 177 -20.87 12.31 12.17
CA GLN A 177 -19.40 12.27 12.14
C GLN A 177 -18.87 11.05 11.37
N VAL A 178 -19.53 9.89 11.52
CA VAL A 178 -19.17 8.68 10.78
C VAL A 178 -19.43 8.85 9.28
N ALA A 179 -20.57 9.45 8.90
CA ALA A 179 -20.89 9.75 7.50
C ALA A 179 -19.91 10.74 6.86
N GLU A 180 -19.52 11.80 7.57
CA GLU A 180 -18.52 12.76 7.08
C GLU A 180 -17.14 12.10 6.87
N ALA A 181 -16.67 11.34 7.87
CA ALA A 181 -15.41 10.61 7.76
C ALA A 181 -15.43 9.58 6.61
N ALA A 182 -16.56 8.89 6.44
CA ALA A 182 -16.79 7.95 5.36
C ALA A 182 -16.77 8.63 3.98
N TYR A 183 -17.42 9.79 3.83
CA TYR A 183 -17.40 10.57 2.58
C TYR A 183 -15.97 10.88 2.16
N VAL A 184 -15.16 11.45 3.06
CA VAL A 184 -13.76 11.80 2.80
C VAL A 184 -12.97 10.55 2.40
N ARG A 185 -13.21 9.41 3.08
CA ARG A 185 -12.53 8.14 2.82
C ARG A 185 -12.90 7.55 1.45
N LEU A 186 -14.18 7.56 1.10
CA LEU A 186 -14.68 7.10 -0.19
C LEU A 186 -14.16 7.96 -1.34
N VAL A 187 -14.20 9.30 -1.19
CA VAL A 187 -13.60 10.21 -2.17
C VAL A 187 -12.11 9.94 -2.33
N LYS A 188 -11.36 9.79 -1.24
CA LYS A 188 -9.92 9.45 -1.28
C LYS A 188 -9.67 8.11 -1.97
N LYS A 189 -10.49 7.09 -1.71
CA LYS A 189 -10.43 5.78 -2.37
C LYS A 189 -10.67 5.90 -3.88
N ARG A 190 -11.76 6.57 -4.28
CA ARG A 190 -12.12 6.78 -5.70
C ARG A 190 -11.05 7.58 -6.45
N LEU A 191 -10.49 8.63 -5.82
CA LEU A 191 -9.38 9.39 -6.37
C LEU A 191 -8.11 8.55 -6.53
N ARG A 192 -7.76 7.72 -5.52
CA ARG A 192 -6.63 6.79 -5.63
C ARG A 192 -6.82 5.80 -6.77
N THR A 193 -8.02 5.22 -6.92
CA THR A 193 -8.35 4.28 -8.00
C THR A 193 -8.26 4.97 -9.36
N LEU A 194 -8.85 6.16 -9.49
CA LEU A 194 -8.77 6.98 -10.70
C LEU A 194 -7.31 7.27 -11.07
N LEU A 195 -6.53 7.81 -10.13
CA LEU A 195 -5.12 8.14 -10.36
C LEU A 195 -4.29 6.90 -10.68
N ALA A 196 -4.49 5.78 -9.99
CA ALA A 196 -3.79 4.54 -10.28
C ALA A 196 -4.07 4.07 -11.72
N ARG A 197 -5.33 4.15 -12.16
CA ARG A 197 -5.72 3.87 -13.55
C ARG A 197 -5.06 4.83 -14.53
N GLU A 198 -5.17 6.14 -14.32
CA GLU A 198 -4.58 7.15 -15.21
C GLU A 198 -3.05 7.07 -15.23
N PHE A 199 -2.41 6.65 -14.14
CA PHE A 199 -0.95 6.49 -14.06
C PHE A 199 -0.51 5.22 -14.78
N ALA A 200 -1.30 4.16 -14.65
CA ALA A 200 -1.06 2.91 -15.35
C ALA A 200 -1.29 3.09 -16.85
N ASP A 201 -2.39 3.70 -17.27
CA ASP A 201 -2.82 3.91 -18.65
C ASP A 201 -3.48 5.28 -18.84
N PRO A 202 -2.69 6.35 -19.13
CA PRO A 202 -3.21 7.71 -19.25
C PRO A 202 -4.30 7.86 -20.32
N SER A 203 -5.49 8.30 -19.93
CA SER A 203 -6.57 8.63 -20.85
C SER A 203 -6.26 9.88 -21.67
N GLU A 204 -6.98 10.08 -22.78
CA GLU A 204 -6.85 11.29 -23.59
C GLU A 204 -7.14 12.56 -22.77
N ASP A 205 -8.18 12.55 -21.94
CA ASP A 205 -8.58 13.70 -21.13
C ASP A 205 -7.51 14.05 -20.10
N PHE A 206 -6.95 13.04 -19.43
CA PHE A 206 -5.85 13.24 -18.50
C PHE A 206 -4.58 13.73 -19.21
N CYS A 207 -4.28 13.21 -20.40
CA CYS A 207 -3.18 13.71 -21.21
C CYS A 207 -3.38 15.18 -21.59
N ARG A 208 -4.59 15.58 -22.00
CA ARG A 208 -4.91 16.98 -22.31
C ARG A 208 -4.75 17.89 -21.09
N PHE A 209 -5.17 17.43 -19.92
CA PHE A 209 -4.95 18.14 -18.65
C PHE A 209 -3.45 18.33 -18.36
N ALA A 210 -2.66 17.26 -18.42
CA ALA A 210 -1.23 17.31 -18.17
C ALA A 210 -0.46 18.19 -19.18
N LEU A 211 -0.78 18.07 -20.47
CA LEU A 211 -0.17 18.88 -21.53
C LEU A 211 -0.49 20.36 -21.37
N ARG A 212 -1.73 20.71 -20.98
CA ARG A 212 -2.10 22.09 -20.67
C ARG A 212 -1.27 22.63 -19.48
N GLY A 213 -1.05 21.82 -18.45
CA GLY A 213 -0.20 22.18 -17.31
C GLY A 213 1.27 22.36 -17.68
N ALA A 214 1.75 21.60 -18.67
CA ALA A 214 3.10 21.69 -19.22
C ALA A 214 3.26 22.74 -20.34
N ASP A 215 2.25 23.59 -20.55
CA ASP A 215 2.18 24.61 -21.62
C ASP A 215 2.33 24.08 -23.06
N VAL A 216 1.92 22.81 -23.29
CA VAL A 216 1.86 22.19 -24.61
C VAL A 216 0.45 22.34 -25.19
N LYS A 217 0.31 23.02 -26.34
CA LYS A 217 -0.98 23.41 -26.94
C LYS A 217 -1.19 22.80 -28.32
N GLY A 218 -2.45 22.73 -28.75
CA GLY A 218 -2.82 22.41 -30.14
C GLY A 218 -2.58 20.95 -30.56
N VAL A 219 -2.45 20.03 -29.60
CA VAL A 219 -2.14 18.63 -29.88
C VAL A 219 -3.40 17.88 -30.33
N ARG A 220 -3.31 17.25 -31.51
CA ARG A 220 -4.36 16.39 -32.06
C ARG A 220 -4.43 15.05 -31.32
N ARG A 221 -5.61 14.45 -31.33
CA ARG A 221 -5.91 13.17 -30.65
C ARG A 221 -4.94 12.04 -31.02
N ASP A 222 -4.64 11.89 -32.31
CA ASP A 222 -3.73 10.86 -32.86
C ASP A 222 -2.30 10.97 -32.32
N VAL A 223 -1.85 12.19 -32.03
CA VAL A 223 -0.52 12.46 -31.50
C VAL A 223 -0.48 12.22 -29.98
N ILE A 224 -1.59 12.51 -29.28
CA ILE A 224 -1.73 12.25 -27.84
C ILE A 224 -1.56 10.76 -27.56
N GLU A 225 -2.33 9.92 -28.25
CA GLU A 225 -2.33 8.48 -28.02
C GLU A 225 -0.98 7.84 -28.35
N LYS A 226 -0.37 8.21 -29.49
CA LYS A 226 0.87 7.58 -29.96
C LYS A 226 2.13 8.03 -29.25
N HIS A 227 2.20 9.29 -28.81
CA HIS A 227 3.46 9.88 -28.33
C HIS A 227 3.35 10.42 -26.91
N TYR A 228 2.31 11.20 -26.60
CA TYR A 228 2.24 11.85 -25.29
C TYR A 228 1.76 10.94 -24.17
N ALA A 229 0.84 10.00 -24.42
CA ALA A 229 0.39 9.05 -23.40
C ALA A 229 1.56 8.17 -22.88
N PRO A 230 2.44 7.60 -23.74
CA PRO A 230 3.66 6.94 -23.27
C PRO A 230 4.61 7.87 -22.50
N MET A 231 4.83 9.10 -22.98
CA MET A 231 5.72 10.06 -22.30
C MET A 231 5.22 10.43 -20.91
N ILE A 232 3.91 10.69 -20.78
CA ILE A 232 3.26 11.04 -19.51
C ILE A 232 3.33 9.86 -18.55
N ARG A 233 3.07 8.64 -19.02
CA ARG A 233 3.21 7.41 -18.23
C ARG A 233 4.63 7.27 -17.67
N THR A 234 5.65 7.43 -18.51
CA THR A 234 7.06 7.38 -18.07
C THR A 234 7.38 8.45 -17.03
N ALA A 235 6.97 9.69 -17.26
CA ALA A 235 7.19 10.79 -16.32
C ALA A 235 6.54 10.53 -14.95
N ILE A 236 5.31 9.99 -14.93
CA ILE A 236 4.62 9.59 -13.70
C ILE A 236 5.37 8.46 -13.00
N HIS A 237 5.85 7.47 -13.75
CA HIS A 237 6.60 6.35 -13.18
C HIS A 237 7.93 6.80 -12.56
N GLU A 238 8.58 7.81 -13.13
CA GLU A 238 9.79 8.42 -12.58
C GLU A 238 9.50 9.13 -11.26
N VAL A 239 8.42 9.92 -11.18
CA VAL A 239 8.03 10.63 -9.96
C VAL A 239 7.60 9.66 -8.85
N THR A 240 6.79 8.65 -9.17
CA THR A 240 6.26 7.70 -8.18
C THR A 240 7.36 6.82 -7.56
N ARG A 241 8.41 6.47 -8.31
CA ARG A 241 9.59 5.76 -7.79
C ARG A 241 10.41 6.60 -6.82
N VAL A 242 10.37 7.93 -6.92
CA VAL A 242 11.05 8.84 -5.99
C VAL A 242 10.27 9.00 -4.69
N THR A 243 8.95 8.87 -4.72
CA THR A 243 8.06 9.08 -3.55
C THR A 243 7.68 7.82 -2.76
N ASN A 244 7.83 6.62 -3.35
CA ASN A 244 7.59 5.33 -2.68
C ASN A 244 8.75 4.37 -3.01
N PRO A 245 9.77 4.21 -2.15
CA PRO A 245 10.70 3.10 -2.28
C PRO A 245 9.95 1.82 -1.88
N ALA A 246 9.28 1.15 -2.83
CA ALA A 246 8.67 -0.14 -2.54
C ALA A 246 9.77 -1.18 -2.23
N PRO A 247 9.59 -2.05 -1.21
CA PRO A 247 10.49 -3.16 -0.94
C PRO A 247 10.47 -4.12 -2.14
N ALA A 248 11.64 -4.55 -2.59
CA ALA A 248 11.79 -5.42 -3.76
C ALA A 248 10.97 -6.71 -3.59
N ALA A 249 9.94 -6.88 -4.41
CA ALA A 249 9.28 -8.16 -4.61
C ALA A 249 10.24 -9.08 -5.39
N TYR A 250 10.70 -10.14 -4.75
CA TYR A 250 11.43 -11.22 -5.41
C TYR A 250 10.44 -12.10 -6.20
N PRO A 251 10.76 -12.53 -7.44
CA PRO A 251 10.02 -13.58 -8.10
C PRO A 251 10.21 -14.90 -7.33
N SER A 252 9.10 -15.55 -7.00
CA SER A 252 9.07 -16.90 -6.46
C SER A 252 9.48 -17.91 -7.53
N GLU A 253 10.63 -18.56 -7.35
CA GLU A 253 10.94 -19.87 -7.96
C GLU A 253 11.22 -20.90 -6.85
N SER A 254 10.30 -21.86 -6.78
CA SER A 254 10.44 -23.29 -6.47
C SER A 254 11.52 -23.77 -5.49
N LEU A 255 11.02 -24.37 -4.42
CA LEU A 255 11.72 -25.20 -3.44
C LEU A 255 12.45 -26.40 -4.06
N ALA A 256 13.73 -26.57 -3.68
CA ALA A 256 14.35 -27.89 -3.54
C ALA A 256 15.36 -27.85 -2.37
N LEU A 257 15.21 -28.81 -1.44
CA LEU A 257 15.97 -28.96 -0.20
C LEU A 257 17.45 -29.29 -0.39
N GLY A 258 18.31 -28.89 0.57
CA GLY A 258 19.56 -29.61 0.84
C GLY A 258 20.64 -28.91 1.70
N ASN A 259 20.49 -29.04 3.03
CA ASN A 259 21.51 -29.15 4.11
C ASN A 259 22.58 -28.08 4.43
N GLU A 260 22.76 -27.97 5.76
CA GLU A 260 23.59 -27.07 6.57
C GLU A 260 25.11 -27.26 6.46
N LYS A 261 25.85 -26.14 6.61
CA LYS A 261 26.92 -25.96 7.60
C LYS A 261 27.33 -24.48 7.72
N GLU A 262 27.39 -23.98 8.95
CA GLU A 262 27.92 -22.66 9.35
C GLU A 262 29.43 -22.53 9.09
N ILE A 263 29.89 -21.31 8.76
CA ILE A 263 30.70 -20.44 9.65
C ILE A 263 31.07 -19.15 8.88
N VAL A 264 30.59 -18.03 9.43
CA VAL A 264 31.12 -16.65 9.41
C VAL A 264 31.48 -16.05 8.04
N ASP A 265 30.54 -15.26 7.51
CA ASP A 265 30.94 -13.98 6.92
C ASP A 265 30.03 -12.87 7.46
N SER A 266 30.66 -11.87 8.05
CA SER A 266 30.05 -10.60 8.43
C SER A 266 29.18 -10.10 7.29
N ARG A 267 27.86 -10.04 7.55
CA ARG A 267 26.85 -9.60 6.58
C ARG A 267 27.33 -8.32 5.89
N ILE A 268 27.68 -8.43 4.62
CA ILE A 268 27.71 -7.29 3.71
C ILE A 268 26.26 -6.82 3.63
N VAL A 269 25.92 -5.79 4.40
CA VAL A 269 24.60 -5.18 4.42
C VAL A 269 24.68 -3.91 3.59
N THR A 270 24.11 -3.94 2.39
CA THR A 270 24.03 -2.74 1.55
C THR A 270 23.15 -1.71 2.26
N THR A 271 23.72 -0.55 2.59
CA THR A 271 23.01 0.50 3.33
C THR A 271 22.06 1.26 2.41
N GLU A 272 21.04 1.91 3.00
CA GLU A 272 20.15 2.79 2.23
C GLU A 272 20.91 3.92 1.54
N ARG A 273 21.99 4.40 2.19
CA ARG A 273 22.84 5.46 1.66
C ARG A 273 23.66 5.00 0.45
N GLU A 274 24.16 3.76 0.46
CA GLU A 274 24.81 3.13 -0.69
C GLU A 274 23.86 3.03 -1.89
N LEU A 275 22.64 2.55 -1.68
CA LEU A 275 21.62 2.48 -2.72
C LEU A 275 21.21 3.86 -3.26
N ALA A 276 21.18 4.88 -2.40
CA ALA A 276 20.93 6.27 -2.79
C ALA A 276 22.04 6.82 -3.69
N VAL A 277 23.31 6.54 -3.37
CA VAL A 277 24.47 6.93 -4.19
C VAL A 277 24.43 6.24 -5.56
N PHE A 278 24.15 4.94 -5.61
CA PHE A 278 24.03 4.23 -6.89
C PHE A 278 22.90 4.81 -7.77
N SER A 279 21.74 5.06 -7.17
CA SER A 279 20.60 5.67 -7.85
C SER A 279 20.88 7.11 -8.32
N HIS A 280 21.65 7.87 -7.53
CA HIS A 280 22.12 9.19 -7.91
C HIS A 280 23.05 9.12 -9.13
N VAL A 281 24.03 8.21 -9.14
CA VAL A 281 24.98 8.07 -10.26
C VAL A 281 24.26 7.85 -11.59
N ARG A 282 23.29 6.93 -11.65
CA ARG A 282 22.55 6.64 -12.90
C ARG A 282 21.78 7.86 -13.40
N ARG A 283 21.04 8.54 -12.52
CA ARG A 283 20.30 9.77 -12.87
C ARG A 283 21.24 10.90 -13.29
N ARG A 284 22.34 11.07 -12.56
CA ARG A 284 23.26 12.17 -12.79
C ARG A 284 24.04 11.99 -14.09
N LEU A 285 24.45 10.76 -14.42
CA LEU A 285 25.05 10.45 -15.72
C LEU A 285 24.12 10.80 -16.89
N ALA A 286 22.82 10.53 -16.78
CA ALA A 286 21.85 10.86 -17.82
C ALA A 286 21.76 12.38 -18.11
N TYR A 287 22.05 13.22 -17.12
CA TYR A 287 22.14 14.66 -17.28
C TYR A 287 23.51 15.13 -17.81
N LEU A 288 24.59 14.41 -17.47
CA LEU A 288 25.98 14.81 -17.74
C LEU A 288 26.49 14.39 -19.14
N VAL A 289 25.94 13.31 -19.71
CA VAL A 289 26.32 12.84 -21.06
C VAL A 289 25.50 13.53 -22.14
N LYS A 290 26.04 13.61 -23.35
CA LYS A 290 25.42 14.35 -24.47
C LYS A 290 25.23 13.51 -25.74
N ASP A 291 25.71 12.28 -25.72
CA ASP A 291 25.80 11.38 -26.86
C ASP A 291 24.93 10.14 -26.61
N GLU A 292 24.24 9.67 -27.65
CA GLU A 292 23.28 8.55 -27.58
C GLU A 292 23.95 7.24 -27.12
N ILE A 293 25.19 6.96 -27.56
CA ILE A 293 25.94 5.77 -27.16
C ILE A 293 26.26 5.82 -25.66
N GLN A 294 26.61 7.01 -25.16
CA GLN A 294 26.88 7.21 -23.74
C GLN A 294 25.60 7.10 -22.90
N PHE A 295 24.47 7.52 -23.45
CA PHE A 295 23.17 7.43 -22.81
C PHE A 295 22.74 5.96 -22.63
N ASP A 296 22.81 5.16 -23.69
CA ASP A 296 22.51 3.72 -23.65
C ASP A 296 23.45 2.97 -22.70
N ALA A 297 24.73 3.37 -22.64
CA ALA A 297 25.71 2.77 -21.75
C ALA A 297 25.35 2.92 -20.25
N ILE A 298 24.50 3.88 -19.87
CA ILE A 298 24.07 4.06 -18.46
C ILE A 298 23.29 2.84 -17.98
N GLU A 299 22.57 2.16 -18.87
CA GLU A 299 21.82 0.94 -18.55
C GLU A 299 22.71 -0.23 -18.12
N GLN A 300 24.01 -0.17 -18.42
CA GLN A 300 24.99 -1.18 -18.04
C GLN A 300 25.85 -0.77 -16.83
N VAL A 301 25.49 0.32 -16.15
CA VAL A 301 26.08 0.69 -14.87
C VAL A 301 25.50 -0.22 -13.77
N ARG A 302 26.39 -0.82 -12.98
CA ARG A 302 26.11 -1.80 -11.92
C ARG A 302 26.86 -1.40 -10.66
N TYR A 303 26.50 -2.00 -9.54
CA TYR A 303 27.27 -1.92 -8.31
C TYR A 303 27.58 -3.32 -7.78
N LYS A 304 28.59 -3.40 -6.91
CA LYS A 304 28.88 -4.58 -6.10
C LYS A 304 29.34 -4.12 -4.74
N ASP A 305 28.74 -4.69 -3.72
CA ASP A 305 29.01 -4.35 -2.34
C ASP A 305 30.14 -5.21 -1.76
N TYR A 306 30.94 -4.61 -0.88
CA TYR A 306 32.04 -5.24 -0.15
C TYR A 306 32.04 -4.73 1.29
N ILE A 307 32.73 -5.45 2.17
CA ILE A 307 32.92 -5.00 3.55
C ILE A 307 33.56 -3.59 3.56
N GLY A 308 32.78 -2.60 4.02
CA GLY A 308 33.18 -1.21 4.19
C GLY A 308 33.23 -0.36 2.92
N LYS A 309 32.75 -0.85 1.76
CA LYS A 309 32.65 -0.04 0.54
C LYS A 309 31.70 -0.65 -0.51
N MET A 310 31.02 0.22 -1.26
CA MET A 310 30.30 -0.16 -2.47
C MET A 310 31.06 0.26 -3.73
N ARG A 311 31.33 -0.67 -4.64
CA ARG A 311 31.93 -0.36 -5.96
C ARG A 311 30.87 -0.10 -7.00
N ILE A 312 31.03 0.98 -7.77
CA ILE A 312 30.21 1.26 -8.95
C ILE A 312 31.05 1.09 -10.22
N PHE A 313 30.51 0.40 -11.21
CA PHE A 313 31.22 0.05 -12.44
C PHE A 313 30.29 -0.02 -13.65
N TYR A 314 30.84 0.20 -14.85
CA TYR A 314 30.17 0.02 -16.12
C TYR A 314 30.57 -1.33 -16.74
N LEU A 315 29.59 -2.18 -17.05
CA LEU A 315 29.71 -3.46 -17.78
C LEU A 315 30.59 -4.54 -17.10
N ARG A 316 31.87 -4.25 -16.82
CA ARG A 316 32.82 -5.18 -16.18
C ARG A 316 33.36 -4.57 -14.88
N GLU A 317 33.29 -5.33 -13.79
CA GLU A 317 33.65 -4.90 -12.42
C GLU A 317 35.05 -4.27 -12.30
N TYR A 318 36.07 -4.91 -12.88
CA TYR A 318 37.45 -4.44 -12.79
C TYR A 318 37.81 -3.41 -13.86
N LYS A 319 37.68 -3.75 -15.15
CA LYS A 319 38.05 -2.86 -16.27
C LYS A 319 37.13 -1.64 -16.39
N GLY A 320 35.87 -1.75 -15.94
CA GLY A 320 34.85 -0.72 -16.03
C GLY A 320 34.59 0.04 -14.74
N ARG A 321 35.45 -0.12 -13.72
CA ARG A 321 35.31 0.58 -12.44
C ARG A 321 35.18 2.10 -12.65
N LEU A 322 34.11 2.66 -12.07
CA LEU A 322 33.86 4.10 -12.01
C LEU A 322 34.43 4.68 -10.73
N PHE A 323 34.04 4.16 -9.56
CA PHE A 323 34.62 4.52 -8.27
C PHE A 323 34.23 3.51 -7.18
N ASP A 324 34.92 3.58 -6.04
CA ASP A 324 34.52 2.90 -4.80
C ASP A 324 33.95 3.96 -3.84
N TYR A 325 32.75 3.75 -3.34
CA TYR A 325 32.07 4.58 -2.35
C TYR A 325 32.32 4.03 -0.94
N ILE A 326 32.63 4.92 0.00
CA ILE A 326 32.76 4.62 1.42
C ILE A 326 31.88 5.63 2.16
N GLU A 327 30.93 5.13 2.93
CA GLU A 327 30.03 5.93 3.75
C GLU A 327 30.79 6.59 4.90
N GLY A 328 30.65 7.91 5.02
CA GLY A 328 31.28 8.71 6.08
C GLY A 328 30.44 8.79 7.35
N SER A 329 31.08 8.64 8.51
CA SER A 329 30.44 8.76 9.83
C SER A 329 30.29 10.22 10.31
N ASP A 330 30.99 11.17 9.69
CA ASP A 330 31.02 12.61 10.02
C ASP A 330 30.19 13.46 9.05
N GLY A 331 29.39 12.82 8.18
CA GLY A 331 28.62 13.48 7.14
C GLY A 331 29.38 13.75 5.85
N PHE A 332 30.65 13.37 5.74
CA PHE A 332 31.44 13.47 4.51
C PHE A 332 31.66 12.10 3.88
N ASP A 333 31.03 11.88 2.73
CA ASP A 333 31.19 10.64 2.00
C ASP A 333 32.47 10.66 1.16
N LYS A 334 33.08 9.48 0.99
CA LYS A 334 34.32 9.31 0.24
C LYS A 334 34.10 8.53 -1.04
N TYR A 335 34.48 9.14 -2.16
CA TYR A 335 34.36 8.59 -3.51
C TYR A 335 35.76 8.41 -4.10
N ILE A 336 36.20 7.16 -4.26
CA ILE A 336 37.55 6.83 -4.72
C ILE A 336 37.49 6.46 -6.20
N PHE A 337 37.79 7.44 -7.06
CA PHE A 337 37.88 7.25 -8.50
C PHE A 337 39.24 6.63 -8.90
N PRO A 338 39.33 6.00 -10.08
CA PRO A 338 40.62 5.68 -10.70
C PRO A 338 41.48 6.93 -10.94
N GLU A 339 42.80 6.74 -10.99
CA GLU A 339 43.72 7.78 -11.43
C GLU A 339 43.34 8.31 -12.83
N PRO A 340 43.50 9.63 -13.09
CA PRO A 340 44.18 10.64 -12.25
C PRO A 340 43.28 11.36 -11.24
N VAL A 341 42.02 10.94 -11.06
CA VAL A 341 41.04 11.69 -10.24
C VAL A 341 41.30 11.49 -8.74
N GLY A 342 41.53 10.25 -8.30
CA GLY A 342 41.76 9.94 -6.90
C GLY A 342 40.51 10.05 -6.01
N ALA A 343 40.72 10.34 -4.73
CA ALA A 343 39.65 10.40 -3.73
C ALA A 343 39.01 11.79 -3.64
N VAL A 344 37.69 11.86 -3.71
CA VAL A 344 36.87 13.04 -3.42
C VAL A 344 36.14 12.78 -2.11
N VAL A 345 36.32 13.66 -1.11
CA VAL A 345 35.62 13.61 0.18
C VAL A 345 34.71 14.82 0.25
N THR A 346 33.41 14.61 0.32
CA THR A 346 32.41 15.69 0.25
C THR A 346 31.12 15.31 0.96
N ASN A 347 30.40 16.31 1.46
CA ASN A 347 29.02 16.19 1.93
C ASN A 347 27.99 16.58 0.86
N ASN A 348 28.46 16.98 -0.33
CA ASN A 348 27.64 17.32 -1.49
C ASN A 348 27.99 16.41 -2.67
N ILE A 349 27.10 15.46 -2.97
CA ILE A 349 27.28 14.49 -4.05
C ILE A 349 27.40 15.13 -5.44
N LEU A 350 27.02 16.40 -5.63
CA LEU A 350 27.21 17.08 -6.92
C LEU A 350 28.69 17.39 -7.21
N ASP A 351 29.55 17.42 -6.18
CA ASP A 351 30.97 17.73 -6.36
C ASP A 351 31.72 16.64 -7.15
N ILE A 352 31.14 15.44 -7.28
CA ILE A 352 31.72 14.35 -8.05
C ILE A 352 31.35 14.38 -9.55
N ASP A 353 30.53 15.33 -10.02
CA ASP A 353 30.00 15.33 -11.38
C ASP A 353 31.07 15.30 -12.48
N ALA A 354 32.08 16.16 -12.36
CA ALA A 354 33.15 16.27 -13.36
C ALA A 354 33.95 14.96 -13.43
N ALA A 355 34.30 14.41 -12.27
CA ALA A 355 34.99 13.13 -12.12
C ALA A 355 34.17 11.97 -12.68
N LEU A 356 32.91 11.87 -12.26
CA LEU A 356 31.99 10.82 -12.66
C LEU A 356 31.79 10.78 -14.17
N ARG A 357 31.51 11.93 -14.78
CA ARG A 357 31.36 12.05 -16.24
C ARG A 357 32.63 11.64 -16.98
N ALA A 358 33.79 12.16 -16.56
CA ALA A 358 35.06 11.90 -17.23
C ALA A 358 35.43 10.41 -17.18
N VAL A 359 35.31 9.78 -16.01
CA VAL A 359 35.62 8.36 -15.84
C VAL A 359 34.62 7.49 -16.60
N PHE A 360 33.32 7.78 -16.53
CA PHE A 360 32.31 7.01 -17.25
C PHE A 360 32.56 7.02 -18.77
N ILE A 361 32.76 8.19 -19.37
CA ILE A 361 33.04 8.32 -20.81
C ILE A 361 34.33 7.55 -21.19
N SER A 362 35.36 7.64 -20.36
CA SER A 362 36.61 6.90 -20.56
C SER A 362 36.39 5.38 -20.53
N ARG A 363 35.59 4.86 -19.58
CA ARG A 363 35.28 3.43 -19.48
C ARG A 363 34.43 2.90 -20.63
N VAL A 364 33.41 3.67 -21.04
CA VAL A 364 32.58 3.32 -22.19
C VAL A 364 33.43 3.18 -23.45
N LYS A 365 34.33 4.14 -23.70
CA LYS A 365 35.25 4.10 -24.84
C LYS A 365 36.22 2.92 -24.76
N ALA A 366 36.90 2.76 -23.62
CA ALA A 366 37.93 1.71 -23.47
C ALA A 366 37.36 0.30 -23.63
N LEU A 367 36.15 0.03 -23.13
CA LEU A 367 35.51 -1.29 -23.26
C LEU A 367 34.92 -1.52 -24.65
N ALA A 368 34.49 -0.47 -25.36
CA ALA A 368 34.11 -0.57 -26.77
C ALA A 368 35.33 -0.90 -27.65
N ASP A 369 36.49 -0.33 -27.36
CA ASP A 369 37.74 -0.62 -28.08
C ASP A 369 38.27 -2.04 -27.77
N ASP A 370 38.19 -2.50 -26.52
CA ASP A 370 38.53 -3.87 -26.09
C ASP A 370 37.66 -4.93 -26.80
N ALA A 371 36.37 -4.62 -27.02
CA ALA A 371 35.46 -5.50 -27.76
C ALA A 371 35.79 -5.59 -29.26
N ARG A 372 36.30 -4.51 -29.86
CA ARG A 372 36.71 -4.48 -31.29
C ARG A 372 38.05 -5.18 -31.55
N GLN A 373 38.91 -5.29 -30.54
CA GLN A 373 40.24 -5.89 -30.66
C GLN A 373 40.28 -7.38 -30.23
N SER A 374 39.15 -7.93 -29.76
CA SER A 374 39.07 -9.33 -29.32
C SER A 374 39.03 -10.29 -30.55
N PRO A 375 39.95 -11.26 -30.71
CA PRO A 375 40.13 -12.06 -31.93
C PRO A 375 39.02 -13.06 -32.30
N THR A 376 37.82 -12.98 -31.71
CA THR A 376 36.81 -14.05 -31.78
C THR A 376 35.68 -13.81 -32.78
N MET A 377 35.87 -12.90 -33.75
CA MET A 377 34.97 -12.71 -34.90
C MET A 377 35.74 -12.53 -36.23
N GLN A 378 36.72 -13.40 -36.48
CA GLN A 378 37.19 -13.69 -37.84
C GLN A 378 37.06 -15.21 -38.10
N LEU A 379 35.83 -15.71 -38.05
CA LEU A 379 35.43 -16.96 -38.68
C LEU A 379 33.90 -16.92 -38.75
N ILE A 380 33.44 -16.54 -39.93
CA ILE A 380 32.12 -16.65 -40.58
C ILE A 380 32.00 -15.37 -41.43
N ALA A 381 32.72 -15.39 -42.56
CA ALA A 381 32.46 -14.60 -43.74
C ALA A 381 32.38 -15.57 -44.91
#